data_AF-A0A939AR55-F1
#
_entry.id   AF-A0A939AR55-F1
#
_cell.length_a   1.000
_cell.length_b   1.000
_cell.length_c   1.000
_cell.angle_alpha   90.00
_cell.angle_beta   90.00
_cell.angle_gamma   90.00
#
_symmetry.space_group_name_H-M   'P 1'
#
loop_
_entity.id
_entity.type
_entity.pdbx_description
1 polymer ?
#
loop_
_entity_poly.entity_id
_entity_poly.type
_entity_poly.pdbx_seq_one_letter_code
_entity_poly.pdbx_strand_id
1 'polypeptide(L)'
;MNDFVADLPDRETLRQMIAGAIAELDLRQIAITRRLTPAQRCQEGLSMIRVAEDAGAYRLRKRRPELSQAEALRIVRSAQSW
;
A
#
# COMPACT_ATOMS: atom_id res chain seq x y z
N MET A 1 14.39 -6.42 -29.39
CA MET A 1 14.33 -7.14 -28.10
C MET A 1 15.70 -7.04 -27.46
N ASN A 2 15.99 -5.99 -26.67
CA ASN A 2 17.06 -5.94 -25.66
C ASN A 2 17.16 -4.61 -24.87
N ASP A 3 16.07 -4.10 -24.28
CA ASP A 3 16.13 -2.88 -23.42
C ASP A 3 15.71 -3.17 -21.96
N PHE A 4 16.14 -4.31 -21.41
CA PHE A 4 15.88 -4.66 -19.99
C PHE A 4 17.16 -5.03 -19.26
N VAL A 5 18.25 -4.29 -19.51
CA VAL A 5 19.30 -4.16 -18.49
C VAL A 5 18.97 -2.89 -17.73
N ALA A 6 18.17 -3.03 -16.68
CA ALA A 6 17.94 -1.92 -15.76
C ALA A 6 19.32 -1.47 -15.22
N ASP A 7 19.62 -0.19 -15.39
CA ASP A 7 20.78 0.47 -14.80
C ASP A 7 20.66 0.31 -13.27
N LEU A 8 21.36 -0.66 -12.71
CA LEU A 8 21.32 -0.91 -11.28
C LEU A 8 22.05 0.25 -10.59
N PRO A 9 21.47 0.83 -9.53
CA PRO A 9 22.09 1.94 -8.81
C PRO A 9 23.50 1.53 -8.34
N ASP A 10 24.42 2.49 -8.33
CA ASP A 10 25.74 2.25 -7.79
C ASP A 10 25.66 1.79 -6.33
N ARG A 11 26.74 1.18 -5.85
CA ARG A 11 26.78 0.53 -4.54
C ARG A 11 26.41 1.47 -3.40
N GLU A 12 26.77 2.76 -3.50
CA GLU A 12 26.48 3.73 -2.45
C GLU A 12 25.01 4.13 -2.47
N THR A 13 24.46 4.38 -3.66
CA THR A 13 23.03 4.60 -3.85
C THR A 13 22.21 3.41 -3.32
N LEU A 14 22.62 2.17 -3.61
CA LEU A 14 21.96 0.97 -3.09
C LEU A 14 22.03 0.90 -1.56
N ARG A 15 23.16 1.25 -0.94
CA ARG A 15 23.30 1.27 0.53
C ARG A 15 22.37 2.29 1.17
N GLN A 16 22.25 3.48 0.59
CA GLN A 16 21.37 4.54 1.09
C GLN A 16 19.90 4.16 0.98
N MET A 17 19.49 3.54 -0.15
CA MET A 17 18.14 3.01 -0.32
C MET A 17 17.81 1.94 0.73
N ILE A 18 18.74 1.00 0.98
CA ILE A 18 18.58 -0.03 2.01
C ILE A 18 18.49 0.61 3.40
N ALA A 19 19.36 1.58 3.72
CA ALA A 19 19.35 2.25 5.01
C ALA A 19 18.05 3.02 5.26
N GLY A 20 17.54 3.73 4.25
CA GLY A 20 16.24 4.40 4.31
C GLY A 20 15.10 3.42 4.51
N ALA A 21 15.07 2.34 3.73
CA ALA A 21 14.06 1.29 3.87
C ALA A 21 14.09 0.64 5.26
N ILE A 22 15.28 0.39 5.83
CA ILE A 22 15.43 -0.14 7.20
C ILE A 22 14.95 0.87 8.25
N ALA A 23 15.24 2.15 8.07
CA ALA A 23 14.82 3.20 9.00
C ALA A 23 13.29 3.36 9.08
N GLU A 24 12.58 3.00 8.01
CA GLU A 24 11.11 3.00 7.96
C GLU A 24 10.46 1.74 8.57
N LEU A 25 11.26 0.72 8.94
CA LEU A 25 10.72 -0.50 9.53
C LEU A 25 10.24 -0.29 10.97
N ASP A 26 8.96 -0.52 11.21
CA ASP A 26 8.45 -0.71 12.57
C ASP A 26 8.74 -2.13 13.05
N LEU A 27 9.83 -2.28 13.82
CA LEU A 27 10.24 -3.56 14.40
C LEU A 27 9.18 -4.17 15.32
N ARG A 28 8.33 -3.36 15.96
CA ARG A 28 7.23 -3.85 16.80
C ARG A 28 6.14 -4.44 15.93
N GLN A 29 5.78 -3.78 14.83
CA GLN A 29 4.82 -4.33 13.86
C GLN A 29 5.34 -5.65 13.27
N ILE A 30 6.62 -5.73 12.91
CA ILE A 30 7.22 -6.99 12.43
C ILE A 30 7.09 -8.10 13.47
N ALA A 31 7.35 -7.80 14.75
CA ALA A 31 7.21 -8.79 15.83
C ALA A 31 5.75 -9.26 16.01
N ILE A 32 4.77 -8.37 15.80
CA ILE A 32 3.35 -8.71 15.84
C ILE A 32 2.97 -9.58 14.64
N THR A 33 3.29 -9.15 13.42
CA THR A 33 2.97 -9.88 12.18
C THR A 33 3.60 -11.28 12.17
N ARG A 34 4.78 -11.46 12.77
CA ARG A 34 5.44 -12.79 12.92
C ARG A 34 4.66 -13.77 13.79
N ARG A 35 3.79 -13.30 14.68
CA ARG A 35 2.95 -14.14 15.56
C ARG A 35 1.62 -14.51 14.93
N LEU A 36 1.27 -13.90 13.79
CA LEU A 36 0.01 -14.13 13.11
C LEU A 36 0.06 -15.42 12.27
N THR A 37 -1.03 -16.17 12.29
CA THR A 37 -1.24 -17.28 11.34
C THR A 37 -1.41 -16.74 9.91
N PRO A 38 -1.23 -17.58 8.88
CA PRO A 38 -1.50 -17.17 7.49
C PRO A 38 -2.89 -16.56 7.29
N ALA A 39 -3.92 -17.11 7.96
CA ALA A 39 -5.28 -16.57 7.89
C ALA A 39 -5.39 -15.17 8.53
N GLN A 40 -4.75 -14.95 9.68
CA GLN A 40 -4.73 -13.65 10.34
C GLN A 40 -3.95 -12.61 9.52
N ARG A 41 -2.85 -13.00 8.86
CA ARG A 41 -2.12 -12.12 7.95
C ARG A 41 -2.96 -11.74 6.72
N CYS A 42 -3.73 -12.69 6.19
CA CYS A 42 -4.70 -12.40 5.13
C CYS A 42 -5.74 -11.37 5.59
N GLN A 43 -6.29 -11.56 6.79
CA GLN A 43 -7.26 -10.63 7.38
C GLN A 43 -6.65 -9.24 7.63
N GLU A 44 -5.40 -9.16 8.10
CA GLU A 44 -4.65 -7.90 8.25
C GLU A 44 -4.56 -7.17 6.90
N GLY A 45 -4.13 -7.85 5.84
CA GLY A 45 -4.05 -7.29 4.50
C GLY A 45 -5.40 -6.81 3.97
N LEU A 46 -6.47 -7.60 4.12
CA LEU A 46 -7.83 -7.20 3.74
C LEU A 46 -8.32 -5.98 4.53
N SER A 47 -7.95 -5.87 5.80
CA SER A 47 -8.29 -4.71 6.64
C SER A 47 -7.56 -3.45 6.19
N MET A 48 -6.28 -3.56 5.84
CA MET A 48 -5.50 -2.45 5.28
C MET A 48 -6.07 -1.97 3.94
N ILE A 49 -6.46 -2.90 3.05
CA ILE A 49 -7.12 -2.56 1.78
C ILE A 49 -8.40 -1.75 2.05
N ARG A 50 -9.25 -2.22 2.98
CA ARG A 50 -10.50 -1.51 3.33
C ARG A 50 -10.23 -0.08 3.84
N VAL A 51 -9.23 0.10 4.71
CA VAL A 51 -8.83 1.43 5.19
C VAL A 51 -8.37 2.34 4.04
N ALA A 52 -7.61 1.80 3.09
CA ALA A 52 -7.17 2.55 1.91
C ALA A 52 -8.35 2.95 1.01
N GLU A 53 -9.31 2.04 0.79
CA GLU A 53 -10.55 2.32 0.05
C GLU A 53 -11.36 3.43 0.71
N ASP A 54 -11.55 3.37 2.03
CA ASP A 54 -12.29 4.36 2.80
C ASP A 54 -11.60 5.73 2.75
N ALA A 55 -10.28 5.78 2.86
CA ALA A 55 -9.50 7.01 2.72
C ALA A 55 -9.64 7.61 1.32
N GLY A 56 -9.61 6.76 0.28
CA GLY A 56 -9.87 7.16 -1.10
C GLY A 56 -11.27 7.74 -1.28
N ALA A 57 -12.29 7.06 -0.76
CA ALA A 57 -13.69 7.46 -0.86
C ALA A 57 -13.94 8.80 -0.13
N TYR A 58 -13.35 8.97 1.06
CA TYR A 58 -13.38 10.22 1.79
C TYR A 58 -12.78 11.39 0.99
N ARG A 59 -11.59 11.19 0.42
CA ARG A 59 -10.93 12.23 -0.41
C ARG A 59 -11.68 12.53 -1.70
N LEU A 60 -12.35 11.53 -2.27
CA LEU A 60 -13.20 11.72 -3.45
C LEU A 60 -14.43 12.55 -3.09
N ARG A 61 -15.13 12.22 -2.00
CA ARG A 61 -16.29 12.99 -1.52
C ARG A 61 -15.95 14.42 -1.11
N LYS A 62 -14.75 14.67 -0.60
CA LYS A 62 -14.27 16.05 -0.38
C LYS A 62 -14.20 16.88 -1.67
N ARG A 63 -13.89 16.25 -2.81
CA ARG A 63 -13.79 16.91 -4.13
C ARG A 63 -15.12 16.90 -4.89
N ARG A 64 -15.99 15.94 -4.58
CA ARG A 64 -17.30 15.70 -5.19
C ARG A 64 -18.35 15.42 -4.10
N PRO A 65 -18.83 16.47 -3.41
CA PRO A 65 -19.73 16.32 -2.26
C PRO A 65 -21.09 15.71 -2.61
N GLU A 66 -21.48 15.73 -3.88
CA GLU A 66 -22.70 15.11 -4.41
C GLU A 66 -22.69 13.58 -4.35
N LEU A 67 -21.51 12.96 -4.24
CA LEU A 67 -21.37 11.52 -4.16
C LEU A 67 -21.70 10.98 -2.77
N SER A 68 -22.53 9.94 -2.72
CA SER A 68 -22.69 9.13 -1.52
C SER A 68 -21.43 8.29 -1.23
N GLN A 69 -21.31 7.78 0.00
CA GLN A 69 -20.22 6.89 0.39
C GLN A 69 -20.14 5.64 -0.51
N ALA A 70 -21.29 5.04 -0.85
CA ALA A 70 -21.34 3.84 -1.65
C ALA A 70 -20.85 4.08 -3.09
N GLU A 71 -21.22 5.21 -3.69
CA GLU A 71 -20.79 5.59 -5.03
C GLU A 71 -19.30 5.91 -5.07
N ALA A 72 -18.80 6.64 -4.07
CA ALA A 72 -17.38 6.93 -3.95
C ALA A 72 -16.54 5.67 -3.77
N LEU A 73 -16.98 4.72 -2.92
CA LEU A 73 -16.31 3.43 -2.75
C LEU A 73 -16.30 2.60 -4.04
N ARG A 74 -17.43 2.57 -4.76
CA ARG A 74 -17.50 1.87 -6.05
C ARG A 74 -16.50 2.43 -7.06
N ILE A 75 -16.39 3.76 -7.15
CA ILE A 75 -15.42 4.42 -8.05
C ILE A 75 -13.98 4.08 -7.65
N VAL A 76 -13.64 4.17 -6.36
CA VAL A 76 -12.29 3.86 -5.85
C VAL A 76 -11.90 2.41 -6.14
N ARG A 77 -12.85 1.47 -5.96
CA ARG A 77 -12.63 0.05 -6.27
C ARG A 77 -12.46 -0.21 -7.76
N SER A 78 -13.26 0.42 -8.61
CA SER A 78 -13.13 0.26 -10.06
C SER A 78 -11.84 0.84 -10.65
N ALA A 79 -11.19 1.77 -9.95
CA ALA A 79 -9.91 2.34 -10.39
C ALA A 79 -8.70 1.45 -10.06
N GLN A 80 -8.88 0.40 -9.24
CA GLN A 80 -7.82 -0.55 -8.85
C GLN A 80 -7.83 -1.85 -9.66
N SER A 81 -8.81 -2.01 -10.56
CA SER A 81 -8.90 -3.15 -11.48
C SER A 81 -7.92 -2.95 -12.64
N TRP A 82 -6.82 -3.69 -12.63
CA TRP A 82 -5.87 -3.81 -13.77
C TRP A 82 -6.35 -4.87 -14.77
#